data_AF-A0A934DZF2-F1
#
_entry.id   AF-A0A934DZF2-F1
#
_cell.length_a   1.000
_cell.length_b   1.000
_cell.length_c   1.000
_cell.angle_alpha   90.00
_cell.angle_beta   90.00
_cell.angle_gamma   90.00
#
_symmetry.space_group_name_H-M   'P 1'
#
loop_
_entity.id
_entity.type
_entity.pdbx_description
1 polymer ?
#
loop_
_entity_poly.entity_id
_entity_poly.type
_entity_poly.pdbx_seq_one_letter_code
_entity_poly.pdbx_strand_id
1 'polypeptide(L)'
;MDFDQKLLQDRLSQRKSLLSKDPILAPRKAEVLRRLNAVLKGLKRWKGDVMDLLPAMKTPEEVYALAALLTPPQAGKRQACAELVAQQPSIFLGDLHVKGLLHVASTVVVVGSLEAKEVSVGETGVLVVAGDLTTRACTGDGWLLVGGNLEARLALGYHEAGVFNVAGTLRADLAIFSDHGANIAKDRSKHSFDFQKLREPNAAYKKLEKLVNPAALAPEGESADLGVLRVDFRELRRLAVEGKKPLLVNKSTRGG
;
A
#
# COMPACT_ATOMS: atom_id res chain seq x y z
N MET A 1 12.43 3.22 21.63
CA MET A 1 12.60 1.82 22.05
C MET A 1 13.94 1.44 21.50
N ASP A 2 14.90 1.14 22.36
CA ASP A 2 16.25 0.87 21.90
C ASP A 2 16.27 -0.56 21.35
N PHE A 3 16.66 -0.70 20.09
CA PHE A 3 16.89 -2.00 19.48
C PHE A 3 18.37 -2.30 19.59
N ASP A 4 18.71 -3.50 20.05
CA ASP A 4 20.06 -4.02 19.94
C ASP A 4 20.11 -5.20 18.97
N GLN A 5 21.33 -5.55 18.56
CA GLN A 5 21.58 -6.66 17.65
C GLN A 5 20.97 -7.97 18.16
N LYS A 6 21.05 -8.23 19.47
CA LYS A 6 20.62 -9.49 20.07
C LYS A 6 19.10 -9.62 19.96
N LEU A 7 18.35 -8.58 20.32
CA LEU A 7 16.90 -8.55 20.20
C LEU A 7 16.44 -8.78 18.77
N LEU A 8 17.07 -8.15 17.78
CA LEU A 8 16.71 -8.32 16.37
C LEU A 8 17.01 -9.74 15.87
N GLN A 9 18.12 -10.35 16.29
CA GLN A 9 18.45 -11.75 15.96
C GLN A 9 17.50 -12.75 16.61
N ASP A 10 17.14 -12.51 17.88
CA ASP A 10 16.18 -13.33 18.61
C ASP A 10 14.81 -13.27 17.91
N ARG A 11 14.35 -12.07 17.54
CA ARG A 11 13.10 -11.89 16.78
C ARG A 11 13.16 -12.54 15.41
N LEU A 12 14.27 -12.43 14.68
CA LEU A 12 14.42 -13.13 13.40
C LEU A 12 14.31 -14.64 13.59
N SER A 13 14.93 -15.19 14.62
CA SER A 13 14.86 -16.63 14.91
C SER A 13 13.44 -17.07 15.25
N GLN A 14 12.73 -16.29 16.07
CA GLN A 14 11.34 -16.55 16.46
C GLN A 14 10.37 -16.42 15.28
N ARG A 15 10.58 -15.43 14.39
CA ARG A 15 9.65 -15.10 13.29
C ARG A 15 10.02 -15.71 11.95
N LYS A 16 11.15 -16.44 11.85
CA LYS A 16 11.61 -17.03 10.59
C LYS A 16 10.54 -17.88 9.89
N SER A 17 9.80 -18.69 10.66
CA SER A 17 8.72 -19.53 10.12
C SER A 17 7.58 -18.68 9.55
N LEU A 18 7.17 -17.62 10.25
CA LEU A 18 6.13 -16.70 9.79
C LEU A 18 6.57 -15.98 8.50
N LEU A 19 7.76 -15.37 8.50
CA LEU A 19 8.31 -14.68 7.33
C LEU A 19 8.49 -15.62 6.12
N SER A 20 8.77 -16.91 6.36
CA SER A 20 8.94 -17.89 5.28
C SER A 20 7.63 -18.30 4.60
N LYS A 21 6.49 -18.00 5.24
CA LYS A 21 5.14 -18.26 4.75
C LYS A 21 4.43 -16.98 4.30
N ASP A 22 5.06 -15.83 4.46
CA ASP A 22 4.48 -14.54 4.13
C ASP A 22 4.29 -14.40 2.60
N PRO A 23 3.07 -14.08 2.13
CA PRO A 23 2.78 -13.94 0.69
C PRO A 23 3.62 -12.87 -0.01
N ILE A 24 3.95 -11.78 0.68
CA ILE A 24 4.74 -10.68 0.12
C ILE A 24 6.17 -11.14 -0.13
N LEU A 25 6.71 -11.95 0.77
CA LEU A 25 8.07 -12.46 0.67
C LEU A 25 8.17 -13.68 -0.24
N ALA A 26 7.07 -14.36 -0.57
CA ALA A 26 7.08 -15.63 -1.27
C ALA A 26 7.98 -15.69 -2.52
N PRO A 27 8.01 -14.67 -3.41
CA PRO A 27 8.84 -14.70 -4.62
C PRO A 27 10.35 -14.71 -4.35
N ARG A 28 10.80 -14.12 -3.23
CA ARG A 28 12.24 -13.90 -2.93
C ARG A 28 12.65 -14.28 -1.51
N LYS A 29 11.83 -15.06 -0.80
CA LYS A 29 11.97 -15.30 0.65
C LYS A 29 13.36 -15.77 1.08
N ALA A 30 13.96 -16.70 0.33
CA ALA A 30 15.27 -17.26 0.69
C ALA A 30 16.37 -16.20 0.58
N GLU A 31 16.29 -15.34 -0.44
CA GLU A 31 17.21 -14.23 -0.64
C GLU A 31 17.04 -13.18 0.45
N VAL A 32 15.80 -12.72 0.67
CA VAL A 32 15.45 -11.70 1.68
C VAL A 32 15.91 -12.13 3.07
N LEU A 33 15.56 -13.35 3.49
CA LEU A 33 15.95 -13.85 4.82
C LEU A 33 17.46 -14.03 4.97
N ARG A 34 18.16 -14.48 3.92
CA ARG A 34 19.62 -14.59 3.91
C ARG A 34 20.27 -13.22 4.06
N ARG A 35 19.80 -12.21 3.31
CA ARG A 35 20.35 -10.86 3.34
C ARG A 35 20.04 -10.14 4.65
N LEU A 36 18.81 -10.24 5.15
CA LEU A 36 18.44 -9.70 6.45
C LEU A 36 19.31 -10.28 7.57
N ASN A 37 19.51 -11.60 7.59
CA ASN A 37 20.42 -12.24 8.54
C ASN A 37 21.88 -11.77 8.39
N ALA A 38 22.35 -11.56 7.15
CA ALA A 38 23.70 -11.06 6.90
C ALA A 38 23.88 -9.61 7.43
N VAL A 39 22.90 -8.73 7.19
CA VAL A 39 22.89 -7.37 7.74
C VAL A 39 22.94 -7.42 9.27
N LEU A 40 22.02 -8.17 9.89
CA LEU A 40 21.96 -8.27 11.37
C LEU A 40 23.22 -8.89 12.00
N LYS A 41 23.94 -9.76 11.30
CA LYS A 41 25.24 -10.29 11.77
C LYS A 41 26.38 -9.28 11.61
N GLY A 42 26.33 -8.45 10.56
CA GLY A 42 27.31 -7.38 10.31
C GLY A 42 27.27 -6.26 11.36
N LEU A 43 26.14 -6.09 12.05
CA LEU A 43 25.92 -5.11 13.11
C LEU A 43 26.64 -5.41 14.45
N LYS A 44 27.85 -5.98 14.42
CA LYS A 44 28.59 -6.32 15.66
C LYS A 44 28.68 -5.09 16.57
N ARG A 45 28.03 -5.16 17.74
CA ARG A 45 27.97 -4.08 18.75
C ARG A 45 27.17 -2.83 18.34
N TRP A 46 26.32 -2.93 17.33
CA TRP A 46 25.42 -1.84 16.98
C TRP A 46 24.46 -1.53 18.15
N LYS A 47 24.52 -0.28 18.58
CA LYS A 47 23.58 0.38 19.51
C LYS A 47 23.20 1.68 18.82
N GLY A 48 22.27 1.58 17.88
CA GLY A 48 21.89 2.70 17.02
C GLY A 48 20.38 2.81 16.89
N ASP A 49 19.95 3.78 16.11
CA ASP A 49 18.55 3.94 15.78
C ASP A 49 18.21 2.97 14.65
N VAL A 50 17.12 2.22 14.77
CA VAL A 50 16.65 1.31 13.72
C VAL A 50 16.55 1.96 12.33
N MET A 51 16.41 3.28 12.26
CA MET A 51 16.56 4.08 11.03
C MET A 51 17.87 3.80 10.28
N ASP A 52 18.97 3.56 11.00
CA ASP A 52 20.30 3.25 10.45
C ASP A 52 20.33 1.95 9.64
N LEU A 53 19.29 1.10 9.77
CA LEU A 53 19.19 -0.16 9.04
C LEU A 53 18.56 0.00 7.66
N LEU A 54 17.77 1.04 7.42
CA LEU A 54 17.10 1.25 6.14
C LEU A 54 18.07 1.37 4.96
N PRO A 55 19.19 2.12 5.05
CA PRO A 55 20.16 2.19 3.95
C PRO A 55 20.80 0.85 3.57
N ALA A 56 20.79 -0.14 4.49
CA ALA A 56 21.31 -1.48 4.21
C ALA A 56 20.29 -2.38 3.49
N MET A 57 19.00 -2.00 3.48
CA MET A 57 17.94 -2.69 2.75
C MET A 57 17.98 -2.22 1.30
N LYS A 58 18.14 -3.14 0.35
CA LYS A 58 18.23 -2.83 -1.08
C LYS A 58 16.92 -3.04 -1.83
N THR A 59 15.95 -3.69 -1.22
CA THR A 59 14.66 -3.94 -1.86
C THR A 59 13.51 -3.63 -0.89
N PRO A 60 12.33 -3.26 -1.40
CA PRO A 60 11.13 -3.03 -0.57
C PRO A 60 10.72 -4.24 0.28
N GLU A 61 10.95 -5.47 -0.20
CA GLU A 61 10.69 -6.69 0.57
C GLU A 61 11.65 -6.86 1.74
N GLU A 62 12.91 -6.41 1.61
CA GLU A 62 13.85 -6.37 2.74
C GLU A 62 13.40 -5.35 3.79
N VAL A 63 12.88 -4.19 3.36
CA VAL A 63 12.27 -3.19 4.24
C VAL A 63 11.03 -3.75 4.93
N TYR A 64 10.17 -4.47 4.21
CA TYR A 64 9.01 -5.16 4.78
C TYR A 64 9.40 -6.22 5.80
N ALA A 65 10.38 -7.07 5.47
CA ALA A 65 10.87 -8.08 6.40
C ALA A 65 11.45 -7.45 7.68
N LEU A 66 12.18 -6.35 7.56
CA LEU A 66 12.63 -5.56 8.71
C LEU A 66 11.43 -5.04 9.52
N ALA A 67 10.43 -4.43 8.88
CA ALA A 67 9.23 -3.93 9.56
C ALA A 67 8.52 -5.05 10.36
N ALA A 68 8.33 -6.21 9.74
CA ALA A 68 7.73 -7.38 10.37
C ALA A 68 8.57 -7.94 11.54
N LEU A 69 9.89 -7.77 11.55
CA LEU A 69 10.72 -8.06 12.73
C LEU A 69 10.54 -7.03 13.84
N LEU A 70 10.36 -5.76 13.48
CA LEU A 70 10.20 -4.66 14.43
C LEU A 70 8.82 -4.66 15.09
N THR A 71 7.81 -5.29 14.48
CA THR A 71 6.45 -5.35 15.03
C THR A 71 6.46 -5.97 16.43
N PRO A 72 6.10 -5.21 17.47
CA PRO A 72 6.02 -5.73 18.83
C PRO A 72 4.92 -6.80 18.95
N PRO A 73 4.99 -7.68 19.97
CA PRO A 73 3.93 -8.65 20.23
C PRO A 73 2.61 -8.02 20.73
N GLN A 74 2.64 -6.77 21.17
CA GLN A 74 1.48 -6.01 21.65
C GLN A 74 1.29 -4.75 20.79
N ALA A 75 0.08 -4.17 20.80
CA ALA A 75 -0.22 -2.94 20.08
C ALA A 75 0.79 -1.83 20.44
N GLY A 76 1.35 -1.19 19.41
CA GLY A 76 2.34 -0.13 19.58
C GLY A 76 1.70 1.17 20.06
N LYS A 77 2.54 2.18 20.35
CA LYS A 77 2.05 3.53 20.60
C LYS A 77 1.47 4.10 19.31
N ARG A 78 0.28 4.72 19.40
CA ARG A 78 -0.33 5.44 18.28
C ARG A 78 0.32 6.82 18.13
N GLN A 79 0.76 7.13 16.92
CA GLN A 79 1.30 8.43 16.52
C GLN A 79 0.28 9.11 15.60
N ALA A 80 0.14 10.43 15.68
CA ALA A 80 -0.83 11.16 14.89
C ALA A 80 -0.27 12.48 14.34
N CYS A 81 -0.60 12.79 13.09
CA CYS A 81 -0.33 14.07 12.46
C CYS A 81 -1.49 14.52 11.56
N ALA A 82 -1.49 15.79 11.17
CA ALA A 82 -2.49 16.31 10.25
C ALA A 82 -2.24 15.80 8.82
N GLU A 83 -1.04 16.00 8.32
CA GLU A 83 -0.56 15.53 7.02
C GLU A 83 0.88 15.05 7.16
N LEU A 84 1.34 14.23 6.23
CA LEU A 84 2.72 13.75 6.17
C LEU A 84 3.19 13.67 4.73
N VAL A 85 4.21 14.46 4.40
CA VAL A 85 4.92 14.40 3.11
C VAL A 85 6.31 13.87 3.37
N ALA A 86 6.52 12.58 3.12
CA ALA A 86 7.76 11.89 3.43
C ALA A 86 8.74 11.97 2.24
N GLN A 87 9.61 12.97 2.27
CA GLN A 87 10.71 13.14 1.31
C GLN A 87 11.99 12.42 1.74
N GLN A 88 12.08 11.99 2.99
CA GLN A 88 13.21 11.26 3.56
C GLN A 88 12.73 9.95 4.18
N PRO A 89 13.62 8.94 4.30
CA PRO A 89 13.27 7.69 4.96
C PRO A 89 12.77 7.93 6.39
N SER A 90 11.70 7.23 6.80
CA SER A 90 11.10 7.36 8.14
C SER A 90 10.54 6.02 8.64
N ILE A 91 10.69 5.75 9.94
CA ILE A 91 10.10 4.58 10.63
C ILE A 91 9.20 5.05 11.76
N PHE A 92 7.98 4.54 11.77
CA PHE A 92 6.99 4.73 12.83
C PHE A 92 6.87 3.43 13.64
N LEU A 93 7.43 3.44 14.85
CA LEU A 93 7.42 2.31 15.79
C LEU A 93 6.06 2.16 16.49
N GLY A 94 5.03 1.79 15.74
CA GLY A 94 3.66 1.61 16.23
C GLY A 94 2.65 1.96 15.15
N ASP A 95 1.43 2.33 15.58
CA ASP A 95 0.38 2.72 14.67
C ASP A 95 0.55 4.19 14.25
N LEU A 96 0.24 4.50 12.99
CA LEU A 96 0.29 5.86 12.46
C LEU A 96 -1.11 6.30 12.02
N HIS A 97 -1.53 7.48 12.44
CA HIS A 97 -2.78 8.11 12.03
C HIS A 97 -2.53 9.48 11.37
N VAL A 98 -2.79 9.58 10.07
CA VAL A 98 -2.67 10.81 9.30
C VAL A 98 -4.07 11.33 8.97
N LYS A 99 -4.48 12.47 9.53
CA LYS A 99 -5.86 12.97 9.35
C LYS A 99 -6.20 13.33 7.90
N GLY A 100 -5.19 13.69 7.12
CA GLY A 100 -5.28 14.14 5.74
C GLY A 100 -4.44 13.26 4.81
N LEU A 101 -3.59 13.91 4.02
CA LEU A 101 -2.73 13.26 3.04
C LEU A 101 -1.47 12.67 3.67
N LEU A 102 -1.22 11.40 3.37
CA LEU A 102 0.11 10.78 3.43
C LEU A 102 0.66 10.69 2.00
N HIS A 103 1.64 11.53 1.67
CA HIS A 103 2.40 11.44 0.42
C HIS A 103 3.78 10.85 0.68
N VAL A 104 4.12 9.77 -0.03
CA VAL A 104 5.34 9.00 0.14
C VAL A 104 6.20 9.15 -1.11
N ALA A 105 7.23 10.00 -1.03
CA ALA A 105 8.21 10.20 -2.10
C ALA A 105 9.54 9.45 -1.85
N SER A 106 9.74 8.96 -0.62
CA SER A 106 10.87 8.13 -0.18
C SER A 106 10.35 6.88 0.55
N THR A 107 11.09 6.35 1.51
CA THR A 107 10.70 5.14 2.27
C THR A 107 9.97 5.50 3.57
N VAL A 108 8.74 5.05 3.73
CA VAL A 108 7.99 5.13 4.99
C VAL A 108 7.67 3.72 5.47
N VAL A 109 8.05 3.43 6.71
CA VAL A 109 7.74 2.17 7.38
C VAL A 109 6.84 2.43 8.57
N VAL A 110 5.66 1.82 8.58
CA VAL A 110 4.75 1.78 9.73
C VAL A 110 4.79 0.37 10.29
N VAL A 111 5.34 0.22 11.48
CA VAL A 111 5.56 -1.09 12.12
C VAL A 111 4.26 -1.68 12.70
N GLY A 112 3.24 -0.83 12.92
CA GLY A 112 1.87 -1.21 13.25
C GLY A 112 0.92 -0.99 12.07
N SER A 113 -0.29 -0.54 12.39
CA SER A 113 -1.33 -0.22 11.41
C SER A 113 -1.30 1.25 11.00
N LEU A 114 -1.77 1.54 9.79
CA LEU A 114 -1.84 2.89 9.23
C LEU A 114 -3.30 3.26 8.95
N GLU A 115 -3.73 4.40 9.49
CA GLU A 115 -4.97 5.07 9.12
C GLU A 115 -4.63 6.41 8.45
N ALA A 116 -5.11 6.64 7.24
CA ALA A 116 -4.97 7.93 6.57
C ALA A 116 -6.26 8.31 5.85
N LYS A 117 -6.56 9.60 5.66
CA LYS A 117 -7.67 9.97 4.75
C LYS A 117 -7.31 9.60 3.31
N GLU A 118 -6.05 9.81 2.98
CA GLU A 118 -5.52 9.59 1.64
C GLU A 118 -4.07 9.11 1.71
N VAL A 119 -3.74 8.12 0.88
CA VAL A 119 -2.38 7.63 0.68
C VAL A 119 -2.02 7.80 -0.79
N SER A 120 -0.88 8.45 -1.04
CA SER A 120 -0.29 8.64 -2.36
C SER A 120 1.17 8.19 -2.30
N VAL A 121 1.50 7.11 -3.01
CA VAL A 121 2.88 6.60 -3.12
C VAL A 121 3.43 7.04 -4.47
N GLY A 122 4.38 7.97 -4.47
CA GLY A 122 5.04 8.41 -5.71
C GLY A 122 5.85 7.28 -6.34
N GLU A 123 6.27 7.46 -7.60
CA GLU A 123 7.01 6.47 -8.40
C GLU A 123 8.20 5.83 -7.67
N THR A 124 9.02 6.64 -7.00
CA THR A 124 10.18 6.17 -6.21
C THR A 124 9.84 5.86 -4.76
N GLY A 125 8.60 6.08 -4.35
CA GLY A 125 8.14 5.92 -2.99
C GLY A 125 8.03 4.45 -2.59
N VAL A 126 8.32 4.16 -1.32
CA VAL A 126 8.15 2.85 -0.71
C VAL A 126 7.37 3.00 0.59
N LEU A 127 6.12 2.59 0.60
CA LEU A 127 5.29 2.52 1.80
C LEU A 127 5.17 1.07 2.26
N VAL A 128 5.66 0.80 3.46
CA VAL A 128 5.53 -0.48 4.15
C VAL A 128 4.63 -0.28 5.36
N VAL A 129 3.58 -1.09 5.48
CA VAL A 129 2.70 -1.17 6.65
C VAL A 129 2.70 -2.62 7.12
N ALA A 130 3.26 -2.91 8.28
CA ALA A 130 3.32 -4.28 8.78
C ALA A 130 1.95 -4.80 9.26
N GLY A 131 1.07 -3.89 9.71
CA GLY A 131 -0.32 -4.17 10.10
C GLY A 131 -1.34 -3.89 9.00
N ASP A 132 -2.52 -3.42 9.41
CA ASP A 132 -3.62 -3.08 8.50
C ASP A 132 -3.46 -1.64 7.95
N LEU A 133 -3.97 -1.40 6.74
CA LEU A 133 -4.09 -0.07 6.13
C LEU A 133 -5.57 0.28 5.93
N THR A 134 -6.02 1.36 6.58
CA THR A 134 -7.34 1.96 6.34
C THR A 134 -7.19 3.33 5.70
N THR A 135 -7.84 3.53 4.55
CA THR A 135 -7.86 4.84 3.88
C THR A 135 -9.16 5.09 3.11
N ARG A 136 -9.39 6.31 2.61
CA ARG A 136 -10.47 6.54 1.64
C ARG A 136 -9.97 6.32 0.22
N ALA A 137 -8.77 6.81 -0.08
CA ALA A 137 -8.11 6.62 -1.36
C ALA A 137 -6.67 6.17 -1.14
N CYS A 138 -6.29 5.08 -1.78
CA CYS A 138 -4.91 4.61 -1.88
C CYS A 138 -4.51 4.66 -3.34
N THR A 139 -3.52 5.48 -3.67
CA THR A 139 -3.05 5.66 -5.05
C THR A 139 -1.54 5.58 -5.10
N GLY A 140 -0.96 5.11 -6.19
CA GLY A 140 0.47 5.24 -6.38
C GLY A 140 1.05 4.44 -7.53
N ASP A 141 2.28 4.81 -7.87
CA ASP A 141 3.10 4.22 -8.94
C ASP A 141 4.29 3.46 -8.37
N GLY A 142 4.65 3.75 -7.12
CA GLY A 142 5.71 3.12 -6.35
C GLY A 142 5.26 1.89 -5.57
N TRP A 143 6.00 1.57 -4.52
CA TRP A 143 5.84 0.32 -3.79
C TRP A 143 4.93 0.50 -2.58
N LEU A 144 3.86 -0.30 -2.52
CA LEU A 144 2.98 -0.40 -1.36
C LEU A 144 2.97 -1.84 -0.87
N LEU A 145 3.38 -2.08 0.37
CA LEU A 145 3.42 -3.40 0.99
C LEU A 145 2.63 -3.37 2.30
N VAL A 146 1.47 -4.02 2.32
CA VAL A 146 0.60 -4.13 3.51
C VAL A 146 0.58 -5.56 4.01
N GLY A 147 1.10 -5.78 5.22
CA GLY A 147 1.17 -7.11 5.86
C GLY A 147 -0.19 -7.62 6.35
N GLY A 148 -1.12 -6.72 6.63
CA GLY A 148 -2.50 -7.02 7.01
C GLY A 148 -3.50 -6.82 5.87
N ASN A 149 -4.69 -6.35 6.24
CA ASN A 149 -5.77 -6.01 5.34
C ASN A 149 -5.63 -4.58 4.82
N LEU A 150 -6.16 -4.33 3.63
CA LEU A 150 -6.33 -2.99 3.08
C LEU A 150 -7.82 -2.69 2.92
N GLU A 151 -8.29 -1.66 3.62
CA GLU A 151 -9.65 -1.15 3.48
C GLU A 151 -9.62 0.24 2.85
N ALA A 152 -10.30 0.39 1.71
CA ALA A 152 -10.38 1.65 0.98
C ALA A 152 -11.76 1.87 0.37
N ARG A 153 -12.06 3.10 -0.07
CA ARG A 153 -13.12 3.29 -1.08
C ARG A 153 -12.54 3.11 -2.48
N LEU A 154 -11.37 3.68 -2.68
CA LEU A 154 -10.65 3.65 -3.94
C LEU A 154 -9.23 3.12 -3.71
N ALA A 155 -8.85 2.07 -4.44
CA ALA A 155 -7.49 1.59 -4.53
C ALA A 155 -7.03 1.62 -5.99
N LEU A 156 -6.04 2.46 -6.31
CA LEU A 156 -5.46 2.60 -7.64
C LEU A 156 -3.96 2.31 -7.58
N GLY A 157 -3.48 1.40 -8.40
CA GLY A 157 -2.05 1.18 -8.60
C GLY A 157 -1.70 1.30 -10.07
N TYR A 158 -0.85 2.26 -10.45
CA TYR A 158 -0.41 2.43 -11.82
C TYR A 158 0.92 1.69 -12.07
N HIS A 159 1.14 1.32 -13.34
CA HIS A 159 2.30 0.55 -13.77
C HIS A 159 3.41 1.48 -14.27
N GLU A 160 4.31 1.91 -13.40
CA GLU A 160 5.60 2.43 -13.87
C GLU A 160 6.80 1.87 -13.08
N ALA A 161 6.78 1.84 -11.74
CA ALA A 161 8.00 1.53 -10.98
C ALA A 161 7.84 0.59 -9.76
N GLY A 162 6.63 0.29 -9.30
CA GLY A 162 6.42 -0.48 -8.08
C GLY A 162 5.35 -1.56 -8.11
N VAL A 163 5.15 -2.16 -6.94
CA VAL A 163 4.21 -3.27 -6.70
C VAL A 163 3.26 -2.91 -5.56
N PHE A 164 1.98 -3.21 -5.76
CA PHE A 164 0.89 -3.12 -4.81
C PHE A 164 0.63 -4.49 -4.17
N ASN A 165 1.17 -4.69 -2.96
CA ASN A 165 1.12 -5.93 -2.22
C ASN A 165 0.19 -5.83 -1.01
N VAL A 166 -0.73 -6.78 -0.87
CA VAL A 166 -1.58 -6.94 0.33
C VAL A 166 -1.56 -8.41 0.75
N ALA A 167 -0.89 -8.72 1.86
CA ALA A 167 -0.80 -10.09 2.38
C ALA A 167 -2.13 -10.60 2.97
N GLY A 168 -3.02 -9.69 3.38
CA GLY A 168 -4.36 -10.01 3.87
C GLY A 168 -5.45 -9.83 2.81
N THR A 169 -6.58 -9.25 3.24
CA THR A 169 -7.72 -8.99 2.36
C THR A 169 -7.73 -7.55 1.87
N LEU A 170 -7.89 -7.34 0.57
CA LEU A 170 -8.27 -6.05 0.00
C LEU A 170 -9.79 -5.89 0.01
N ARG A 171 -10.29 -4.79 0.57
CA ARG A 171 -11.70 -4.39 0.54
C ARG A 171 -11.80 -2.96 0.01
N ALA A 172 -12.16 -2.82 -1.26
CA ALA A 172 -12.44 -1.53 -1.88
C ALA A 172 -13.87 -1.43 -2.43
N ASP A 173 -14.40 -0.22 -2.55
CA ASP A 173 -15.57 -0.02 -3.42
C ASP A 173 -15.15 -0.16 -4.89
N LEU A 174 -14.01 0.44 -5.25
CA LEU A 174 -13.38 0.34 -6.56
C LEU A 174 -11.88 0.08 -6.40
N ALA A 175 -11.41 -1.01 -7.01
CA ALA A 175 -10.02 -1.35 -7.16
C ALA A 175 -9.64 -1.35 -8.64
N ILE A 176 -8.55 -0.67 -9.01
CA ILE A 176 -7.99 -0.70 -10.36
C ILE A 176 -6.49 -0.84 -10.26
N PHE A 177 -5.96 -1.93 -10.80
CA PHE A 177 -4.54 -2.22 -10.77
C PHE A 177 -4.07 -2.69 -12.12
N SER A 178 -2.81 -2.47 -12.46
CA SER A 178 -2.20 -3.24 -13.54
C SER A 178 -1.93 -4.69 -13.08
N ASP A 179 -2.24 -5.63 -13.95
CA ASP A 179 -1.86 -7.05 -13.86
C ASP A 179 -0.38 -7.33 -13.56
N HIS A 180 0.55 -6.46 -13.97
CA HIS A 180 1.98 -6.65 -13.75
C HIS A 180 2.50 -6.25 -12.36
N GLY A 181 1.64 -5.67 -11.50
CA GLY A 181 2.11 -5.02 -10.27
C GLY A 181 1.24 -5.23 -9.03
N ALA A 182 0.17 -6.02 -9.07
CA ALA A 182 -0.65 -6.26 -7.88
C ALA A 182 -0.58 -7.71 -7.41
N ASN A 183 -0.23 -7.92 -6.15
CA ASN A 183 -0.27 -9.22 -5.49
C ASN A 183 -1.08 -9.11 -4.20
N ILE A 184 -2.32 -9.58 -4.29
CA ILE A 184 -3.33 -9.46 -3.24
C ILE A 184 -3.74 -10.87 -2.86
N ALA A 185 -3.49 -11.26 -1.60
CA ALA A 185 -3.80 -12.61 -1.15
C ALA A 185 -5.31 -12.92 -1.24
N LYS A 186 -6.16 -11.92 -1.00
CA LYS A 186 -7.62 -12.03 -1.18
C LYS A 186 -8.28 -10.72 -1.58
N ASP A 187 -8.72 -10.60 -2.83
CA ASP A 187 -9.50 -9.45 -3.28
C ASP A 187 -11.01 -9.65 -2.99
N ARG A 188 -11.57 -8.74 -2.18
CA ARG A 188 -13.01 -8.63 -1.85
C ARG A 188 -13.57 -7.27 -2.22
N SER A 189 -12.94 -6.57 -3.17
CA SER A 189 -13.45 -5.31 -3.68
C SER A 189 -14.79 -5.52 -4.38
N LYS A 190 -15.70 -4.55 -4.26
CA LYS A 190 -17.02 -4.62 -4.93
C LYS A 190 -16.87 -4.62 -6.44
N HIS A 191 -15.93 -3.81 -6.94
CA HIS A 191 -15.53 -3.76 -8.32
C HIS A 191 -14.00 -3.75 -8.41
N SER A 192 -13.47 -4.61 -9.26
CA SER A 192 -12.02 -4.74 -9.49
C SER A 192 -11.80 -4.77 -11.00
N PHE A 193 -10.88 -3.94 -11.48
CA PHE A 193 -10.51 -3.84 -12.89
C PHE A 193 -9.01 -3.95 -13.07
N ASP A 194 -8.63 -4.58 -14.17
CA ASP A 194 -7.27 -4.59 -14.67
C ASP A 194 -7.05 -3.36 -15.56
N PHE A 195 -6.13 -2.50 -15.15
CA PHE A 195 -5.80 -1.25 -15.82
C PHE A 195 -5.36 -1.46 -17.27
N GLN A 196 -4.66 -2.55 -17.60
CA GLN A 196 -4.26 -2.85 -18.99
C GLN A 196 -5.48 -3.06 -19.88
N LYS A 197 -6.52 -3.70 -19.33
CA LYS A 197 -7.81 -3.89 -20.01
C LYS A 197 -8.65 -2.63 -20.05
N LEU A 198 -8.24 -1.55 -19.41
CA LEU A 198 -8.94 -0.27 -19.51
C LEU A 198 -8.35 0.63 -20.58
N ARG A 199 -7.16 0.34 -21.13
CA ARG A 199 -6.45 1.21 -22.08
C ARG A 199 -7.17 1.45 -23.41
N GLU A 200 -8.21 0.69 -23.73
CA GLU A 200 -9.00 0.84 -24.95
C GLU A 200 -10.50 0.74 -24.65
N PRO A 201 -11.37 1.36 -25.48
CA PRO A 201 -12.83 1.27 -25.36
C PRO A 201 -13.39 -0.15 -25.59
N ASN A 202 -13.27 -1.02 -24.58
CA ASN A 202 -13.79 -2.39 -24.61
C ASN A 202 -14.92 -2.60 -23.58
N ALA A 203 -15.38 -3.84 -23.43
CA ALA A 203 -16.45 -4.18 -22.51
C ALA A 203 -16.12 -3.88 -21.03
N ALA A 204 -14.86 -4.05 -20.61
CA ALA A 204 -14.42 -3.74 -19.25
C ALA A 204 -14.43 -2.23 -19.01
N TYR A 205 -13.91 -1.45 -19.96
CA TYR A 205 -13.95 0.00 -19.89
C TYR A 205 -15.39 0.56 -19.87
N LYS A 206 -16.26 0.11 -20.79
CA LYS A 206 -17.68 0.51 -20.80
C LYS A 206 -18.41 0.16 -19.51
N LYS A 207 -18.01 -0.94 -18.85
CA LYS A 207 -18.53 -1.30 -17.53
C LYS A 207 -18.05 -0.31 -16.46
N LEU A 208 -16.78 0.05 -16.46
CA LEU A 208 -16.23 1.06 -15.55
C LEU A 208 -16.95 2.42 -15.75
N GLU A 209 -17.06 2.89 -16.99
CA GLU A 209 -17.72 4.15 -17.33
C GLU A 209 -19.15 4.25 -16.79
N LYS A 210 -19.92 3.15 -16.88
CA LYS A 210 -21.29 3.06 -16.33
C LYS A 210 -21.35 2.99 -14.81
N LEU A 211 -20.24 2.64 -14.14
CA LEU A 211 -20.18 2.48 -12.70
C LEU A 211 -19.68 3.75 -12.00
N VAL A 212 -18.82 4.53 -12.64
CA VAL A 212 -18.22 5.72 -12.02
C VAL A 212 -19.20 6.87 -11.91
N ASN A 213 -18.96 7.75 -10.94
CA ASN A 213 -19.70 8.99 -10.81
C ASN A 213 -19.54 9.83 -12.11
N PRO A 214 -20.64 10.36 -12.69
CA PRO A 214 -20.57 11.19 -13.89
C PRO A 214 -19.67 12.42 -13.76
N ALA A 215 -19.46 12.92 -12.54
CA ALA A 215 -18.51 14.01 -12.30
C ALA A 215 -17.07 13.61 -12.68
N ALA A 216 -16.73 12.32 -12.61
CA ALA A 216 -15.45 11.76 -13.01
C ALA A 216 -15.41 11.29 -14.48
N LEU A 217 -16.34 11.75 -15.32
CA LEU A 217 -16.33 11.50 -16.75
C LEU A 217 -16.01 12.80 -17.50
N ALA A 218 -14.97 12.77 -18.32
CA ALA A 218 -14.70 13.78 -19.32
C ALA A 218 -15.87 13.89 -20.32
N PRO A 219 -16.03 15.06 -20.95
CA PRO A 219 -16.91 15.23 -22.11
C PRO A 219 -16.68 14.16 -23.18
N GLU A 220 -17.71 13.91 -23.99
CA GLU A 220 -17.58 12.98 -25.11
C GLU A 220 -16.58 13.55 -26.15
N GLY A 221 -15.62 12.73 -26.58
CA GLY A 221 -14.54 13.16 -27.48
C GLY A 221 -13.30 13.73 -26.79
N GLU A 222 -13.31 13.89 -25.46
CA GLU A 222 -12.15 14.30 -24.67
C GLU A 222 -11.56 13.12 -23.88
N SER A 223 -10.23 13.10 -23.75
CA SER A 223 -9.51 12.19 -22.86
C SER A 223 -9.19 12.91 -21.55
N ALA A 224 -9.40 12.25 -20.41
CA ALA A 224 -8.96 12.74 -19.11
C ALA A 224 -7.53 12.25 -18.82
N ASP A 225 -7.40 11.27 -17.91
CA ASP A 225 -6.11 10.72 -17.54
C ASP A 225 -5.60 9.72 -18.59
N LEU A 226 -4.28 9.76 -18.81
CA LEU A 226 -3.51 8.83 -19.66
C LEU A 226 -3.88 8.87 -21.16
N GLY A 227 -4.63 9.91 -21.58
CA GLY A 227 -4.81 10.25 -23.00
C GLY A 227 -5.75 9.34 -23.81
N VAL A 228 -6.33 8.29 -23.22
CA VAL A 228 -7.16 7.33 -23.98
C VAL A 228 -8.58 7.18 -23.45
N LEU A 229 -8.88 7.66 -22.23
CA LEU A 229 -10.13 7.33 -21.53
C LEU A 229 -10.86 8.57 -21.03
N ARG A 230 -12.19 8.51 -21.02
CA ARG A 230 -13.08 9.53 -20.43
C ARG A 230 -13.12 9.47 -18.91
N VAL A 231 -12.72 8.36 -18.27
CA VAL A 231 -12.72 8.27 -16.80
C VAL A 231 -11.52 9.06 -16.24
N ASP A 232 -11.82 10.08 -15.43
CA ASP A 232 -10.82 10.89 -14.71
C ASP A 232 -10.52 10.26 -13.34
N PHE A 233 -9.32 9.73 -13.18
CA PHE A 233 -8.91 9.06 -11.94
C PHE A 233 -8.59 10.06 -10.83
N ARG A 234 -8.14 11.28 -11.16
CA ARG A 234 -7.94 12.36 -10.19
C ARG A 234 -9.28 12.76 -9.56
N GLU A 235 -10.32 12.84 -10.37
CA GLU A 235 -11.65 13.17 -9.91
C GLU A 235 -12.28 12.03 -9.10
N LEU A 236 -12.07 10.76 -9.47
CA LEU A 236 -12.46 9.62 -8.63
C LEU A 236 -11.78 9.65 -7.25
N ARG A 237 -10.48 9.96 -7.23
CA ARG A 237 -9.70 10.14 -6.00
C ARG A 237 -10.28 11.27 -5.16
N ARG A 238 -10.54 12.44 -5.75
CA ARG A 238 -11.14 13.59 -5.06
C ARG A 238 -12.48 13.22 -4.42
N LEU A 239 -13.37 12.56 -5.17
CA LEU A 239 -14.67 12.11 -4.66
C LEU A 239 -14.53 11.14 -3.48
N ALA A 240 -13.62 10.16 -3.58
CA ALA A 240 -13.36 9.21 -2.49
C ALA A 240 -12.86 9.93 -1.22
N VAL A 241 -11.90 10.83 -1.35
CA VAL A 241 -11.30 11.62 -0.25
C VAL A 241 -12.35 12.51 0.42
N GLU A 242 -13.20 13.19 -0.36
CA GLU A 242 -14.30 14.03 0.14
C GLU A 242 -15.41 13.24 0.83
N GLY A 243 -15.35 11.91 0.80
CA GLY A 243 -16.40 11.07 1.36
C GLY A 243 -17.64 10.99 0.46
N LYS A 244 -17.56 11.51 -0.77
CA LYS A 244 -18.54 11.28 -1.83
C LYS A 244 -18.36 9.86 -2.38
N LYS A 245 -19.31 9.42 -3.19
CA LYS A 245 -19.27 8.09 -3.81
C LYS A 245 -18.53 8.19 -5.14
N PRO A 246 -17.36 7.52 -5.30
CA PRO A 246 -16.67 7.45 -6.58
C PRO A 246 -17.47 6.61 -7.59
N LEU A 247 -18.39 5.77 -7.10
CA LEU A 247 -19.29 4.96 -7.90
C LEU A 247 -20.73 5.45 -7.82
N LEU A 248 -21.47 5.28 -8.91
CA LEU A 248 -22.91 5.37 -8.93
C LEU A 248 -23.52 4.34 -7.98
N VAL A 249 -24.41 4.81 -7.12
CA VAL A 249 -25.30 3.90 -6.40
C VAL A 249 -26.32 3.47 -7.42
N ASN A 250 -26.15 2.29 -8.02
CA ASN A 250 -27.32 1.61 -8.51
C ASN A 250 -28.21 1.40 -7.29
N LYS A 251 -29.26 2.22 -7.16
CA LYS A 251 -30.40 1.88 -6.33
C LYS A 251 -30.83 0.55 -6.90
N SER A 252 -30.39 -0.54 -6.26
CA SER A 252 -30.97 -1.85 -6.53
C SER A 252 -32.47 -1.61 -6.44
N THR A 253 -33.16 -1.76 -7.56
CA THR A 253 -34.56 -2.14 -7.54
C THR A 253 -34.59 -3.41 -6.72
N ARG A 254 -34.72 -3.27 -5.40
CA ARG A 254 -35.17 -4.35 -4.54
C ARG A 254 -36.58 -4.60 -5.04
N GLY A 255 -36.70 -5.53 -5.98
CA GLY A 255 -37.99 -6.14 -6.28
C GLY A 255 -38.52 -6.67 -4.95
N GLY A 256 -39.70 -6.17 -4.59
CA GLY A 256 -40.54 -6.80 -3.58
C GLY A 256 -41.09 -8.13 -4.08
#